data_AF-A0A2A9NFK3-F1
#
_entry.id   AF-A0A2A9NFK3-F1
#
_cell.length_a   1.000
_cell.length_b   1.000
_cell.length_c   1.000
_cell.angle_alpha   90.00
_cell.angle_beta   90.00
_cell.angle_gamma   90.00
#
_symmetry.space_group_name_H-M   'P 1'
#
loop_
_entity.id
_entity.type
_entity.pdbx_description
1 polymer ?
#
loop_
_entity_poly.entity_id
_entity_poly.type
_entity_poly.pdbx_seq_one_letter_code
_entity_poly.pdbx_strand_id
1 'polypeptide(L)'
;MQQIVTQQEQTISQLQAQSAATPLVLGQSPQGPKMATPLLYDGSMASCEAFINACQLYISAKPHEFATLQIKITWVLGFMQNGMAQLFRDHFMVYNFRTQYLESTEIDPIELLYRDIYKAFGDPNKQATAIQEIMAIKQGTKSSEEHVQVFKQCYM
;
A
#
# COMPACT_ATOMS: atom_id res chain seq x y z
N MET A 1 -38.35 -53.00 -21.82
CA MET A 1 -37.48 -52.02 -22.52
C MET A 1 -37.99 -50.59 -22.33
N GLN A 2 -39.25 -50.26 -22.65
CA GLN A 2 -39.79 -48.90 -22.51
C GLN A 2 -39.66 -48.30 -21.09
N GLN A 3 -39.87 -49.12 -20.07
CA GLN A 3 -39.87 -48.72 -18.67
C GLN A 3 -38.47 -48.34 -18.13
N ILE A 4 -37.42 -48.92 -18.71
CA ILE A 4 -36.03 -48.64 -18.34
C ILE A 4 -35.60 -47.27 -18.91
N VAL A 5 -36.05 -46.95 -20.13
CA VAL A 5 -35.77 -45.67 -20.78
C VAL A 5 -36.39 -44.52 -19.99
N THR A 6 -37.65 -44.65 -19.58
CA THR A 6 -38.33 -43.61 -18.78
C THR A 6 -37.69 -43.41 -17.41
N GLN A 7 -37.18 -44.48 -16.78
CA GLN A 7 -36.48 -44.39 -15.50
C GLN A 7 -35.14 -43.64 -15.65
N GLN A 8 -34.45 -43.88 -16.75
CA GLN A 8 -33.17 -43.25 -17.04
C GLN A 8 -33.33 -41.75 -17.35
N GLU A 9 -34.36 -41.38 -18.12
CA GLU A 9 -34.70 -39.99 -18.41
C GLU A 9 -35.04 -39.19 -17.14
N GLN A 10 -35.82 -39.78 -16.22
CA GLN A 10 -36.13 -39.16 -14.93
C GLN A 10 -34.88 -38.96 -14.06
N THR A 11 -33.94 -39.90 -14.11
CA THR A 11 -32.68 -39.81 -13.36
C THR A 11 -31.79 -38.68 -13.90
N ILE A 12 -31.72 -38.52 -15.22
CA ILE A 12 -30.96 -37.43 -15.87
C ILE A 12 -31.57 -36.07 -15.52
N SER A 13 -32.90 -35.94 -15.55
CA SER A 13 -33.56 -34.69 -15.15
C SER A 13 -33.33 -34.33 -13.68
N GLN A 14 -33.27 -35.31 -12.77
CA GLN A 14 -32.95 -35.05 -11.35
C GLN A 14 -31.50 -34.60 -11.16
N LEU A 15 -30.54 -35.21 -11.88
CA LEU A 15 -29.13 -34.82 -11.81
C LEU A 15 -28.90 -33.39 -12.38
N GLN A 16 -29.65 -33.00 -13.41
CA GLN A 16 -29.62 -31.64 -13.96
C GLN A 16 -30.27 -30.61 -13.02
N ALA A 17 -31.35 -30.98 -12.33
CA ALA A 17 -31.97 -30.10 -11.34
C ALA A 17 -31.10 -29.88 -10.08
N GLN A 18 -30.32 -30.88 -9.67
CA GLN A 18 -29.39 -30.76 -8.53
C GLN A 18 -28.14 -29.93 -8.86
N SER A 19 -27.68 -29.92 -10.12
CA SER A 19 -26.54 -29.09 -10.54
C SER A 19 -26.90 -27.60 -10.67
N ALA A 20 -28.18 -27.26 -10.86
CA ALA A 20 -28.68 -25.89 -10.88
C ALA A 20 -28.87 -25.25 -9.49
N ALA A 21 -28.77 -26.03 -8.41
CA ALA A 21 -29.02 -25.58 -7.03
C ALA A 21 -27.74 -25.43 -6.19
N THR A 22 -26.59 -25.25 -6.84
CA THR A 22 -25.39 -24.78 -6.12
C THR A 22 -25.62 -23.30 -5.80
N PRO A 23 -25.61 -22.87 -4.53
CA PRO A 23 -25.54 -21.45 -4.22
C PRO A 23 -24.32 -20.91 -4.97
N LEU A 24 -24.48 -19.79 -5.67
CA LEU A 24 -23.35 -18.97 -6.12
C LEU A 24 -22.54 -18.61 -4.87
N VAL A 25 -21.56 -19.44 -4.51
CA VAL A 25 -20.43 -19.00 -3.69
C VAL A 25 -19.72 -18.02 -4.59
N LEU A 26 -20.16 -16.77 -4.47
CA LEU A 26 -19.65 -15.62 -5.18
C LEU A 26 -18.14 -15.69 -5.05
N GLY A 27 -17.48 -15.94 -6.19
CA GLY A 27 -16.12 -16.46 -6.25
C GLY A 27 -15.21 -15.72 -5.29
N GLN A 28 -14.79 -16.41 -4.23
CA GLN A 28 -13.61 -16.00 -3.51
C GLN A 28 -12.45 -16.29 -4.46
N SER A 29 -12.10 -15.29 -5.27
CA SER A 29 -10.80 -15.22 -5.92
C SER A 29 -9.76 -15.62 -4.87
N PRO A 30 -8.76 -16.46 -5.19
CA PRO A 30 -7.70 -16.82 -4.25
C PRO A 30 -7.17 -15.56 -3.59
N GLN A 31 -7.57 -15.34 -2.33
CA GLN A 31 -7.11 -14.16 -1.61
C GLN A 31 -5.65 -14.42 -1.31
N GLY A 32 -4.79 -13.71 -2.02
CA GLY A 32 -3.35 -13.73 -1.75
C GLY A 32 -3.07 -13.38 -0.28
N PRO A 33 -1.83 -13.60 0.18
CA PRO A 33 -1.44 -13.28 1.55
C PRO A 33 -1.89 -11.86 1.95
N LYS A 34 -2.44 -11.73 3.16
CA LYS A 34 -2.87 -10.42 3.68
C LYS A 34 -1.65 -9.50 3.78
N MET A 35 -1.63 -8.44 2.98
CA MET A 35 -0.57 -7.44 3.00
C MET A 35 -0.71 -6.51 4.21
N ALA A 36 0.42 -6.11 4.79
CA ALA A 36 0.46 -5.11 5.86
C ALA A 36 0.06 -3.74 5.31
N THR A 37 -0.97 -3.14 5.91
CA THR A 37 -1.44 -1.80 5.54
C THR A 37 -0.53 -0.73 6.14
N PRO A 38 -0.27 0.40 5.45
CA PRO A 38 0.47 1.53 6.03
C PRO A 38 -0.17 2.02 7.34
N LEU A 39 0.68 2.52 8.24
CA LEU A 39 0.22 3.20 9.44
C LEU A 39 -0.28 4.62 9.09
N LEU A 40 -1.09 5.19 9.98
CA LEU A 40 -1.44 6.61 9.88
C LEU A 40 -0.18 7.46 9.98
N TYR A 41 -0.07 8.46 9.11
CA TYR A 41 1.09 9.31 8.97
C TYR A 41 0.75 10.74 9.42
N ASP A 42 1.61 11.31 10.26
CA ASP A 42 1.45 12.62 10.88
C ASP A 42 2.32 13.72 10.24
N GLY A 43 3.21 13.34 9.33
CA GLY A 43 4.19 14.25 8.70
C GLY A 43 5.56 14.19 9.36
N SER A 44 5.83 13.23 10.25
CA SER A 44 7.13 13.07 10.89
C SER A 44 8.21 12.61 9.91
N MET A 45 9.29 13.39 9.84
CA MET A 45 10.46 13.12 9.00
C MET A 45 11.04 11.71 9.21
N ALA A 46 11.13 11.27 10.46
CA ALA A 46 11.68 9.96 10.80
C ALA A 46 10.89 8.78 10.21
N SER A 47 9.62 9.00 9.86
CA SER A 47 8.73 7.96 9.32
C SER A 47 8.33 8.17 7.86
N CYS A 48 8.76 9.28 7.24
CA CYS A 48 8.35 9.68 5.90
C CYS A 48 8.65 8.61 4.84
N GLU A 49 9.88 8.11 4.80
CA GLU A 49 10.27 7.09 3.82
C GLU A 49 9.61 5.74 4.10
N ALA A 50 9.50 5.34 5.38
CA ALA A 50 8.79 4.12 5.75
C ALA A 50 7.33 4.16 5.30
N PHE A 51 6.68 5.32 5.43
CA PHE A 51 5.31 5.54 4.96
C PHE A 51 5.20 5.42 3.42
N ILE A 52 6.09 6.09 2.67
CA ILE A 52 6.11 6.02 1.19
C ILE A 52 6.32 4.57 0.73
N ASN A 53 7.33 3.88 1.29
CA ASN A 53 7.66 2.51 0.92
C ASN A 53 6.51 1.54 1.22
N ALA A 54 5.83 1.71 2.36
CA ALA A 54 4.65 0.91 2.70
C ALA A 54 3.50 1.12 1.69
N CYS A 55 3.27 2.36 1.27
CA CYS A 55 2.26 2.67 0.24
C CYS A 55 2.59 2.02 -1.11
N GLN A 56 3.84 2.19 -1.57
CA GLN A 56 4.32 1.60 -2.82
C GLN A 56 4.20 0.07 -2.82
N LEU A 57 4.64 -0.58 -1.73
CA LEU A 57 4.57 -2.04 -1.59
C LEU A 57 3.12 -2.54 -1.64
N TYR A 58 2.20 -1.88 -0.91
CA TYR A 58 0.81 -2.29 -0.85
C TYR A 58 0.10 -2.16 -2.21
N ILE A 59 0.29 -1.03 -2.89
CA ILE A 59 -0.30 -0.78 -4.22
C ILE A 59 0.26 -1.77 -5.24
N SER A 60 1.57 -2.02 -5.21
CA SER A 60 2.25 -2.93 -6.14
C SER A 60 1.81 -4.38 -5.95
N ALA A 61 1.48 -4.80 -4.72
CA ALA A 61 1.00 -6.14 -4.42
C ALA A 61 -0.46 -6.37 -4.88
N LYS A 62 -1.22 -5.30 -5.13
CA LYS A 62 -2.67 -5.38 -5.40
C LYS A 62 -3.10 -4.52 -6.60
N PRO A 63 -2.47 -4.69 -7.78
CA PRO A 63 -2.71 -3.80 -8.92
C PRO A 63 -4.18 -3.75 -9.38
N HIS A 64 -4.93 -4.84 -9.18
CA HIS A 64 -6.36 -4.92 -9.51
C HIS A 64 -7.26 -4.10 -8.56
N GLU A 65 -6.87 -3.92 -7.29
CA GLU A 65 -7.58 -3.03 -6.35
C GLU A 65 -7.29 -1.54 -6.65
N PHE A 66 -6.15 -1.27 -7.29
CA PHE A 66 -5.63 0.08 -7.59
C PHE A 66 -5.67 0.39 -9.09
N ALA A 67 -6.81 0.12 -9.73
CA ALA A 67 -6.98 0.21 -11.19
C ALA A 67 -6.93 1.65 -11.75
N THR A 68 -7.15 2.67 -10.93
CA THR A 68 -7.13 4.08 -11.36
C THR A 68 -6.15 4.91 -10.55
N LEU A 69 -5.59 5.93 -11.18
CA LEU A 69 -4.72 6.89 -10.52
C LEU A 69 -5.40 7.59 -9.33
N GLN A 70 -6.67 7.96 -9.50
CA GLN A 70 -7.46 8.57 -8.43
C GLN A 70 -7.55 7.65 -7.21
N ILE A 71 -7.80 6.35 -7.38
CA ILE A 71 -7.84 5.40 -6.27
C ILE A 71 -6.49 5.33 -5.58
N LYS A 72 -5.37 5.26 -6.32
CA LYS A 72 -4.01 5.26 -5.75
C LYS A 72 -3.77 6.52 -4.90
N ILE A 73 -4.00 7.71 -5.46
CA ILE A 73 -3.73 8.98 -4.80
C ILE A 73 -4.62 9.16 -3.56
N THR A 74 -5.94 9.01 -3.72
CA THR A 74 -6.89 9.19 -2.62
C THR A 74 -6.63 8.19 -1.49
N TRP A 75 -6.20 6.97 -1.82
CA TRP A 75 -5.85 5.97 -0.81
C TRP A 75 -4.60 6.34 -0.02
N VAL A 76 -3.52 6.80 -0.67
CA VAL A 76 -2.30 7.29 0.02
C VAL A 76 -2.65 8.46 0.95
N LEU A 77 -3.38 9.45 0.44
CA LEU A 77 -3.82 10.60 1.22
C LEU A 77 -4.72 10.20 2.40
N GLY A 78 -5.45 9.09 2.30
CA GLY A 78 -6.31 8.56 3.37
C GLY A 78 -5.56 8.25 4.67
N PHE A 79 -4.25 8.03 4.64
CA PHE A 79 -3.43 7.80 5.84
C PHE A 79 -2.90 9.09 6.48
N MET A 80 -2.96 10.22 5.77
CA MET A 80 -2.48 11.53 6.21
C MET A 80 -3.57 12.26 7.01
N GLN A 81 -3.88 11.75 8.20
CA GLN A 81 -5.05 12.19 8.98
C GLN A 81 -4.73 13.14 10.13
N ASN A 82 -3.46 13.23 10.54
CA ASN A 82 -3.05 14.01 11.71
C ASN A 82 -1.88 14.93 11.37
N GLY A 83 -1.60 15.88 12.26
CA GLY A 83 -0.40 16.71 12.21
C GLY A 83 -0.26 17.53 10.92
N MET A 84 0.98 17.69 10.46
CA MET A 84 1.27 18.46 9.24
C MET A 84 0.85 17.69 7.98
N ALA A 85 0.81 16.36 8.04
CA ALA A 85 0.34 15.54 6.93
C ALA A 85 -1.13 15.81 6.59
N GLN A 86 -1.98 16.08 7.58
CA GLN A 86 -3.37 16.47 7.35
C GLN A 86 -3.46 17.78 6.54
N LEU A 87 -2.71 18.81 6.94
CA LEU A 87 -2.69 20.10 6.24
C LEU A 87 -2.21 19.95 4.79
N PHE A 88 -1.18 19.12 4.57
CA PHE A 88 -0.70 18.78 3.23
C PHE A 88 -1.81 18.14 2.39
N ARG A 89 -2.51 17.13 2.92
CA ARG A 89 -3.64 16.48 2.25
C ARG A 89 -4.74 17.48 1.90
N ASP A 90 -5.15 18.31 2.85
CA ASP A 90 -6.27 19.25 2.67
C ASP A 90 -5.93 20.27 1.58
N HIS A 91 -4.70 20.81 1.59
CA HIS A 91 -4.21 21.69 0.53
C HIS A 91 -4.15 20.98 -0.83
N PHE A 92 -3.63 19.75 -0.85
CA PHE A 92 -3.48 18.95 -2.06
C PHE A 92 -4.83 18.66 -2.74
N MET A 93 -5.83 18.27 -1.95
CA MET A 93 -7.20 17.97 -2.39
C MET A 93 -7.88 19.18 -3.06
N VAL A 94 -7.63 20.39 -2.56
CA VAL A 94 -8.30 21.60 -3.05
C VAL A 94 -7.62 22.18 -4.30
N TYR A 95 -6.28 22.20 -4.34
CA TYR A 95 -5.56 23.00 -5.33
C TYR A 95 -4.79 22.19 -6.38
N ASN A 96 -4.23 21.04 -6.01
CA ASN A 96 -3.18 20.40 -6.81
C ASN A 96 -3.65 19.15 -7.55
N PHE A 97 -4.71 18.48 -7.06
CA PHE A 97 -5.15 17.20 -7.62
C PHE A 97 -5.56 17.30 -9.11
N ARG A 98 -6.26 18.37 -9.49
CA ARG A 98 -6.78 18.52 -10.87
C ARG A 98 -5.75 19.08 -11.84
N THR A 99 -5.02 20.12 -11.43
CA THR A 99 -4.13 20.92 -12.29
C THR A 99 -2.76 20.30 -12.49
N GLN A 100 -2.22 19.62 -11.48
CA GLN A 100 -0.82 19.16 -11.49
C GLN A 100 -0.69 17.65 -11.72
N TYR A 101 -1.73 16.87 -11.40
CA TYR A 101 -1.68 15.40 -11.41
C TYR A 101 -2.53 14.76 -12.51
N LEU A 102 -3.67 15.35 -12.89
CA LEU A 102 -4.53 14.80 -13.95
C LEU A 102 -4.06 15.18 -15.36
N GLU A 103 -3.36 16.31 -15.49
CA GLU A 103 -2.96 16.91 -16.78
C GLU A 103 -1.47 16.72 -17.10
N SER A 104 -0.69 16.14 -16.18
CA SER A 104 0.75 15.90 -16.37
C SER A 104 1.02 14.70 -17.29
N THR A 105 1.94 14.86 -18.25
CA THR A 105 2.33 13.83 -19.23
C THR A 105 3.76 13.31 -19.05
N GLU A 106 4.53 13.88 -18.11
CA GLU A 106 5.99 13.66 -18.04
C GLU A 106 6.41 12.67 -16.94
N ILE A 107 5.66 12.60 -15.84
CA ILE A 107 5.96 11.74 -14.68
C ILE A 107 4.68 11.01 -14.28
N ASP A 108 4.78 9.72 -13.93
CA ASP A 108 3.65 8.97 -13.35
C ASP A 108 3.12 9.76 -12.14
N PRO A 109 1.86 10.23 -12.15
CA PRO A 109 1.40 11.12 -11.10
C PRO A 109 1.40 10.48 -9.71
N ILE A 110 1.40 9.14 -9.57
CA ILE A 110 1.59 8.53 -8.23
C ILE A 110 3.04 8.71 -7.73
N GLU A 111 4.03 8.66 -8.62
CA GLU A 111 5.43 8.91 -8.29
C GLU A 111 5.69 10.39 -7.99
N LEU A 112 4.98 11.29 -8.68
CA LEU A 112 5.00 12.71 -8.34
C LEU A 112 4.50 12.96 -6.91
N LEU A 113 3.46 12.24 -6.47
CA LEU A 113 2.92 12.36 -5.12
C LEU A 113 3.96 11.94 -4.08
N TYR A 114 4.64 10.82 -4.30
CA TYR A 114 5.71 10.38 -3.39
C TYR A 114 6.85 11.38 -3.31
N ARG A 115 7.23 11.99 -4.44
CA ARG A 115 8.23 13.07 -4.47
C ARG A 115 7.78 14.29 -3.69
N ASP A 116 6.54 14.73 -3.85
CA ASP A 116 6.01 15.90 -3.14
C ASP A 116 5.90 15.63 -1.63
N ILE A 117 5.50 14.43 -1.21
CA ILE A 117 5.49 14.01 0.19
C ILE A 117 6.93 13.99 0.75
N TYR A 118 7.87 13.38 0.02
CA TYR A 118 9.27 13.35 0.45
C TYR A 118 9.88 14.75 0.50
N LYS A 119 9.54 15.63 -0.43
CA LYS A 119 10.00 17.03 -0.42
C LYS A 119 9.44 17.81 0.77
N ALA A 120 8.19 17.54 1.15
CA ALA A 120 7.54 18.22 2.26
C ALA A 120 8.02 17.73 3.64
N PHE A 121 8.28 16.43 3.77
CA PHE A 121 8.49 15.81 5.08
C PHE A 121 9.75 14.96 5.19
N GLY A 122 10.35 14.53 4.08
CA GLY A 122 11.55 13.71 4.07
C GLY A 122 12.78 14.49 4.52
N ASP A 123 13.86 13.75 4.76
CA ASP A 123 15.13 14.37 5.12
C ASP A 123 15.75 15.05 3.88
N PRO A 124 15.97 16.38 3.91
CA PRO A 124 16.55 17.12 2.79
C PRO A 124 18.02 16.76 2.53
N ASN A 125 18.72 16.18 3.52
CA ASN A 125 20.12 15.76 3.39
C ASN A 125 20.41 14.51 4.22
N LYS A 126 19.89 13.36 3.77
CA LYS A 126 20.11 12.04 4.38
C LYS A 126 21.56 11.72 4.70
N GLN A 127 22.50 12.10 3.82
CA GLN A 127 23.91 11.81 4.05
C GLN A 127 24.45 12.60 5.24
N ALA A 128 24.15 13.89 5.32
CA ALA A 128 24.58 14.71 6.45
C ALA A 128 23.94 14.23 7.77
N THR A 129 22.66 13.88 7.76
CA THR A 129 21.97 13.32 8.92
C THR A 129 22.59 11.99 9.36
N ALA A 130 22.81 11.05 8.43
CA ALA A 130 23.46 9.78 8.75
C ALA A 130 24.87 9.98 9.34
N ILE A 131 25.67 10.91 8.78
CA ILE A 131 26.98 11.26 9.35
C ILE A 131 26.83 11.80 10.78
N GLN A 132 25.87 12.71 11.02
CA GLN A 132 25.62 13.26 12.35
C GLN A 132 25.18 12.19 13.35
N GLU A 133 24.28 11.29 12.95
CA GLU A 133 23.83 10.16 13.78
C GLU A 133 25.01 9.26 14.13
N ILE A 134 25.81 8.86 13.14
CA ILE A 134 27.01 8.03 13.32
C ILE A 134 28.00 8.69 14.30
N MET A 135 28.26 10.00 14.16
CA MET A 135 29.14 10.73 15.09
C MET A 135 28.55 10.85 16.50
N ALA A 136 27.23 10.80 16.65
CA ALA A 136 26.57 10.85 17.95
C ALA A 136 26.54 9.50 18.68
N ILE A 137 26.78 8.39 17.97
CA ILE A 137 26.80 7.05 18.59
C ILE A 137 27.98 6.93 19.57
N LYS A 138 27.65 6.59 20.81
CA LYS A 138 28.61 6.24 21.86
C LYS A 138 28.28 4.86 22.43
N GLN A 139 29.30 4.09 22.81
CA GLN A 139 29.11 2.75 23.36
C GLN A 139 28.34 2.78 24.68
N GLY A 140 28.74 3.67 25.61
CA GLY A 140 28.08 3.78 26.91
C GLY A 140 28.14 2.45 27.67
N THR A 141 26.98 1.95 28.10
CA THR A 141 26.82 0.68 28.82
C THR A 141 26.47 -0.51 27.90
N LYS A 142 26.38 -0.30 26.58
CA LYS A 142 26.05 -1.35 25.61
C LYS A 142 27.22 -2.33 25.46
N SER A 143 26.90 -3.59 25.18
CA SER A 143 27.93 -4.56 24.77
C SER A 143 28.56 -4.15 23.43
N SER A 144 29.70 -4.76 23.09
CA SER A 144 30.34 -4.59 21.78
C SER A 144 29.38 -4.90 20.63
N GLU A 145 28.62 -5.99 20.74
CA GLU A 145 27.68 -6.47 19.73
C GLU A 145 26.51 -5.50 19.55
N GLU A 146 25.92 -5.03 20.64
CA GLU A 146 24.84 -4.03 20.61
C GLU A 146 25.33 -2.71 20.01
N HIS A 147 26.53 -2.28 20.37
CA HIS A 147 27.13 -1.06 19.83
C HIS A 147 27.35 -1.15 18.32
N VAL A 148 27.90 -2.27 17.84
CA VAL A 148 28.08 -2.52 16.40
C VAL A 148 26.73 -2.53 15.68
N GLN A 149 25.68 -3.13 16.27
CA GLN A 149 24.37 -3.18 15.63
C GLN A 149 23.75 -1.79 15.42
N VAL A 150 23.94 -0.86 16.37
CA VAL A 150 23.48 0.53 16.21
C VAL A 150 24.17 1.22 15.04
N PHE A 151 25.48 1.02 14.86
CA PHE A 151 26.19 1.54 13.67
C PHE A 151 25.64 0.95 12.36
N LYS A 152 25.33 -0.35 12.34
CA LYS A 152 24.77 -1.02 11.17
C LYS A 152 23.43 -0.45 10.71
N GLN A 153 22.65 0.07 11.65
CA GLN A 153 21.32 0.58 11.38
C GLN A 153 21.32 1.97 10.72
N CYS A 154 22.41 2.74 10.81
CA CYS A 154 22.50 4.08 10.21
C CYS A 154 22.79 4.10 8.69
N TYR A 155 23.13 2.97 8.07
CA TYR A 155 23.48 2.90 6.65
C TYR A 155 22.69 1.86 5.83
N MET A 156 21.71 1.19 6.45
CA MET A 156 20.73 0.33 5.77
C MET A 156 19.47 1.13 5.46
#